data_AF-A0A1C8DPG2-F1
#
_entry.id   AF-A0A1C8DPG2-F1
#
_cell.length_a   1.000
_cell.length_b   1.000
_cell.length_c   1.000
_cell.angle_alpha   90.00
_cell.angle_beta   90.00
_cell.angle_gamma   90.00
#
_symmetry.space_group_name_H-M   'P 1'
#
loop_
_entity.id
_entity.type
_entity.pdbx_description
1 polymer ?
#
loop_
_entity_poly.entity_id
_entity_poly.type
_entity_poly.pdbx_seq_one_letter_code
_entity_poly.pdbx_strand_id
1 'polypeptide(L)'
;IANGMYGMVIVEPKEGLPKVDREFALVQSEWYLGPQGQPIDLDKASSGAPAPDFVVFNGVFNQYQEHPLEVPTGGRVRVFLLDVGPNIDSSFHIIG
;
A
#
# COMPACT_ATOMS: atom_id res chain seq x y z
N ILE A 1 -9.95 9.09 1.78
CA ILE A 1 -8.86 8.09 1.65
C ILE A 1 -9.41 6.75 1.18
N ALA A 2 -10.38 6.16 1.88
CA ALA A 2 -10.93 4.82 1.59
C ALA A 2 -11.40 4.57 0.14
N ASN A 3 -11.73 5.61 -0.64
CA ASN A 3 -12.06 5.51 -2.07
C ASN A 3 -10.83 5.47 -3.01
N GLY A 4 -9.61 5.26 -2.50
CA GLY A 4 -8.39 5.21 -3.31
C GLY A 4 -7.75 6.57 -3.64
N MET A 5 -8.30 7.67 -3.11
CA MET A 5 -7.78 9.02 -3.37
C MET A 5 -6.59 9.33 -2.44
N TYR A 6 -5.43 8.77 -2.75
CA TYR A 6 -4.18 8.96 -2.02
C TYR A 6 -2.97 8.76 -2.93
N GLY A 7 -1.81 9.20 -2.47
CA GLY A 7 -0.55 9.03 -3.18
C GLY A 7 0.63 9.37 -2.27
N MET A 8 1.82 9.03 -2.75
CA MET A 8 3.07 9.31 -2.05
C MET A 8 3.85 10.37 -2.82
N VAL A 9 4.39 11.35 -2.10
CA VAL A 9 5.39 12.29 -2.62
C VAL A 9 6.69 12.04 -1.88
N ILE A 10 7.75 11.78 -2.64
CA ILE A 10 9.11 11.60 -2.12
C ILE A 10 9.88 12.88 -2.45
N VAL A 11 10.29 13.62 -1.42
CA VAL A 11 11.12 14.83 -1.59
C VAL A 11 12.55 14.45 -1.21
N GLU A 12 13.39 14.33 -2.22
CA GLU A 12 14.80 13.97 -2.01
C GLU A 12 15.62 15.15 -1.46
N PRO A 13 16.70 14.86 -0.70
CA PRO A 13 17.68 15.88 -0.37
C PRO A 13 18.42 16.36 -1.63
N LYS A 14 19.12 17.50 -1.55
CA LYS A 14 19.76 18.11 -2.73
C LYS A 14 20.80 17.21 -3.38
N GLU A 15 21.49 16.42 -2.57
CA GLU A 15 22.50 15.44 -2.97
C GLU A 15 21.92 14.12 -3.50
N GLY A 16 20.59 13.95 -3.40
CA GLY A 16 19.88 12.73 -3.77
C GLY A 16 20.01 11.59 -2.75
N LEU A 17 19.22 10.54 -2.93
CA LEU A 17 19.33 9.33 -2.12
C LEU A 17 20.50 8.43 -2.58
N PRO A 18 21.09 7.61 -1.68
CA PRO A 18 22.09 6.62 -2.09
C PRO A 18 21.59 5.72 -3.22
N LYS A 19 22.45 5.36 -4.17
CA LYS A 19 22.06 4.44 -5.26
C LYS A 19 21.72 3.04 -4.73
N VAL A 20 20.72 2.43 -5.34
CA VAL A 20 20.26 1.05 -5.11
C VAL A 20 19.92 0.41 -6.47
N ASP A 21 19.80 -0.91 -6.52
CA ASP A 21 19.52 -1.64 -7.77
C ASP A 21 18.04 -1.57 -8.16
N ARG A 22 17.13 -1.53 -7.17
CA ARG A 22 15.69 -1.42 -7.36
C ARG A 22 15.05 -0.51 -6.31
N GLU A 23 14.04 0.24 -6.73
CA GLU A 23 13.18 1.04 -5.87
C GLU A 23 11.72 0.67 -6.11
N PHE A 24 10.95 0.55 -5.03
CA PHE A 24 9.50 0.31 -5.08
C PHE A 24 8.78 1.31 -4.19
N ALA A 25 7.61 1.78 -4.64
CA ALA A 25 6.66 2.50 -3.81
C ALA A 25 5.48 1.57 -3.52
N LEU A 26 5.28 1.24 -2.25
CA LEU A 26 4.19 0.41 -1.77
C LEU A 26 3.29 1.23 -0.86
N VAL A 27 2.01 1.27 -1.19
CA VAL A 27 0.98 1.95 -0.41
C VAL A 27 0.03 0.91 0.14
N GLN A 28 0.05 0.69 1.46
CA GLN A 28 -0.97 -0.11 2.13
C GLN A 28 -2.26 0.72 2.24
N SER A 29 -3.39 0.10 1.95
CA SER A 29 -4.71 0.68 2.19
C SER A 29 -5.76 -0.39 2.45
N GLU A 30 -6.83 0.00 3.11
CA GLU A 30 -8.01 -0.85 3.31
C GLU A 30 -9.13 -0.51 2.33
N TRP A 31 -9.89 -1.54 1.94
CA TRP A 31 -11.15 -1.41 1.22
C TRP A 31 -12.33 -1.79 2.11
N TYR A 32 -13.35 -0.93 2.11
CA TYR A 32 -14.65 -1.14 2.75
C TYR A 32 -15.72 -1.13 1.66
N LEU A 33 -16.06 -2.29 1.12
CA LEU A 33 -16.91 -2.40 -0.05
C LEU A 33 -18.38 -2.17 0.30
N GLY A 34 -19.00 -1.30 -0.50
CA GLY A 34 -20.46 -1.23 -0.61
C GLY A 34 -20.99 -2.31 -1.56
N PRO A 35 -22.30 -2.25 -1.89
CA PRO A 35 -22.89 -3.15 -2.88
C PRO A 35 -22.17 -3.10 -4.24
N GLN A 36 -22.27 -4.18 -5.02
CA GLN A 36 -21.63 -4.25 -6.33
C GLN A 36 -22.03 -3.06 -7.23
N GLY A 37 -21.03 -2.38 -7.78
CA GLY A 37 -21.21 -1.21 -8.64
C GLY A 37 -21.53 0.08 -7.87
N GLN A 38 -21.54 0.05 -6.54
CA GLN A 38 -21.63 1.24 -5.70
C GLN A 38 -20.24 1.64 -5.19
N PRO A 39 -20.09 2.91 -4.73
CA PRO A 39 -18.89 3.32 -3.99
C PRO A 39 -18.67 2.50 -2.72
N ILE A 40 -17.57 2.78 -2.03
CA ILE A 40 -17.30 2.21 -0.70
C ILE A 40 -18.45 2.46 0.28
N ASP A 41 -18.51 1.62 1.30
CA ASP A 41 -19.40 1.79 2.45
C ASP A 41 -18.72 2.67 3.52
N LEU A 42 -19.18 3.91 3.63
CA LEU A 42 -18.63 4.89 4.59
C LEU A 42 -18.96 4.57 6.04
N ASP A 43 -20.09 3.91 6.31
CA ASP A 43 -20.50 3.55 7.67
C ASP A 43 -19.58 2.44 8.19
N LYS A 44 -19.26 1.44 7.34
CA LYS A 44 -18.24 0.44 7.66
C LYS A 44 -16.87 1.09 7.90
N ALA A 45 -16.44 1.97 6.99
CA ALA A 45 -15.13 2.61 7.04
C ALA A 45 -14.94 3.53 8.25
N SER A 46 -16.02 4.07 8.82
CA SER A 46 -15.99 4.98 9.97
C SER A 46 -16.36 4.30 11.30
N SER A 47 -16.59 2.99 11.28
CA SER A 47 -16.91 2.23 12.48
C SER A 47 -15.78 2.22 13.50
N GLY A 48 -16.11 2.27 14.80
CA GLY A 48 -15.13 2.21 15.89
C GLY A 48 -14.50 0.82 16.10
N ALA A 49 -14.88 -0.17 15.29
CA ALA A 49 -14.34 -1.52 15.29
C ALA A 49 -14.02 -1.92 13.83
N PRO A 50 -12.83 -1.55 13.33
CA PRO A 50 -12.48 -1.70 11.92
C PRO A 50 -12.58 -3.16 11.44
N ALA A 51 -13.28 -3.36 10.33
CA ALA A 51 -13.45 -4.66 9.68
C ALA A 51 -13.44 -4.49 8.14
N PRO A 52 -12.26 -4.23 7.54
CA PRO A 52 -12.17 -4.04 6.09
C PRO A 52 -12.39 -5.34 5.33
N ASP A 53 -12.98 -5.24 4.15
CA ASP A 53 -13.17 -6.37 3.23
C ASP A 53 -11.83 -6.82 2.63
N PHE A 54 -10.92 -5.86 2.38
CA PHE A 54 -9.55 -6.14 1.94
C PHE A 54 -8.55 -5.20 2.59
N VAL A 55 -7.34 -5.72 2.84
CA VAL A 55 -6.12 -4.93 3.08
C VAL A 55 -5.17 -5.25 1.94
N VAL A 56 -4.73 -4.24 1.20
CA VAL A 56 -3.97 -4.42 -0.04
C VAL A 56 -2.76 -3.50 -0.10
N PHE A 57 -1.77 -3.88 -0.90
CA PHE A 57 -0.78 -2.94 -1.43
C PHE A 57 -1.24 -2.41 -2.78
N ASN A 58 -1.03 -1.11 -3.02
CA ASN A 58 -1.27 -0.41 -4.28
C ASN A 58 -2.68 -0.62 -4.87
N GLY A 59 -3.70 -0.68 -3.99
CA GLY A 59 -5.13 -0.60 -4.35
C GLY A 59 -5.74 -1.85 -4.99
N VAL A 60 -4.96 -2.82 -5.45
CA VAL A 60 -5.46 -3.99 -6.19
C VAL A 60 -5.23 -5.27 -5.39
N PHE A 61 -6.31 -6.03 -5.15
CA PHE A 61 -6.25 -7.34 -4.51
C PHE A 61 -5.38 -8.30 -5.31
N ASN A 62 -4.51 -9.06 -4.62
CA ASN A 62 -3.62 -10.07 -5.20
C ASN A 62 -2.63 -9.64 -6.31
N GLN A 63 -2.50 -8.34 -6.61
CA GLN A 63 -1.67 -7.92 -7.75
C GLN A 63 -0.22 -8.42 -7.68
N TYR A 64 0.39 -8.46 -6.48
CA TYR A 64 1.78 -8.91 -6.32
C TYR A 64 1.94 -10.41 -6.13
N GLN A 65 0.83 -11.13 -5.97
CA GLN A 65 0.82 -12.59 -6.10
C GLN A 65 0.81 -12.99 -7.59
N GLU A 66 0.03 -12.27 -8.42
CA GLU A 66 -0.11 -12.55 -9.85
C GLU A 66 1.00 -11.91 -10.70
N HIS A 67 1.47 -10.73 -10.27
CA HIS A 67 2.52 -9.94 -10.91
C HIS A 67 3.60 -9.59 -9.86
N PRO A 68 4.46 -10.54 -9.48
CA PRO A 68 5.44 -10.34 -8.41
C PRO A 68 6.46 -9.26 -8.75
N LEU A 69 6.98 -8.61 -7.69
CA LEU A 69 8.08 -7.65 -7.81
C LEU A 69 9.40 -8.40 -8.03
N GLU A 70 10.03 -8.16 -9.17
CA GLU A 70 11.30 -8.81 -9.52
C GLU A 70 12.50 -8.04 -8.97
N VAL A 71 13.40 -8.77 -8.28
CA VAL A 71 14.63 -8.20 -7.69
C VAL A 71 15.85 -9.08 -8.02
N PRO A 72 17.04 -8.47 -8.24
CA PRO A 72 18.26 -9.24 -8.50
C PRO A 72 18.82 -9.86 -7.21
N THR A 73 19.44 -11.04 -7.32
CA THR A 73 20.21 -11.63 -6.22
C THR A 73 21.42 -10.77 -5.89
N GLY A 74 21.67 -10.55 -4.59
CA GLY A 74 22.81 -9.75 -4.11
C GLY A 74 22.67 -8.24 -4.32
N GLY A 75 21.57 -7.78 -4.92
CA GLY A 75 21.28 -6.36 -5.10
C GLY A 75 20.68 -5.71 -3.86
N ARG A 76 20.83 -4.39 -3.77
CA ARG A 76 20.20 -3.55 -2.76
C ARG A 76 18.87 -3.05 -3.26
N VAL A 77 17.83 -3.20 -2.44
CA VAL A 77 16.48 -2.72 -2.72
C VAL A 77 16.11 -1.61 -1.74
N ARG A 78 15.43 -0.57 -2.23
CA ARG A 78 14.74 0.42 -1.39
C ARG A 78 13.24 0.29 -1.58
N VAL A 79 12.51 0.25 -0.47
CA VAL A 79 11.05 0.32 -0.47
C VAL A 79 10.65 1.62 0.21
N PHE A 80 9.92 2.46 -0.50
CA PHE A 80 9.17 3.55 0.09
C PHE A 80 7.80 2.98 0.47
N LEU A 81 7.51 2.98 1.76
CA LEU A 81 6.28 2.43 2.29
C LEU A 81 5.41 3.57 2.82
N LEU A 82 4.17 3.62 2.37
CA LEU A 82 3.13 4.47 2.94
C LEU A 82 2.01 3.58 3.42
N ASP A 83 1.64 3.72 4.69
CA ASP A 83 0.37 3.21 5.17
C ASP A 83 -0.63 4.37 5.20
N VAL A 84 -1.71 4.23 4.45
CA VAL A 84 -2.75 5.26 4.36
C VAL A 84 -4.01 4.87 5.13
N GLY A 85 -4.06 3.67 5.70
CA GLY A 85 -5.20 3.17 6.48
C GLY A 85 -6.49 3.03 5.66
N PRO A 86 -7.65 3.47 6.20
CA PRO A 86 -7.79 4.52 7.21
C PRO A 86 -7.71 4.10 8.69
N ASN A 87 -7.76 2.81 9.04
CA ASN A 87 -7.98 2.40 10.42
C ASN A 87 -6.99 1.36 10.98
N ILE A 88 -6.26 0.65 10.13
CA ILE A 88 -5.37 -0.45 10.48
C ILE A 88 -3.93 -0.06 10.17
N ASP A 89 -3.10 -0.11 11.20
CA ASP A 89 -1.66 0.09 11.07
C ASP A 89 -0.98 -1.09 10.37
N SER A 90 0.02 -0.79 9.54
CA SER A 90 0.88 -1.79 8.90
C SER A 90 1.98 -2.29 9.84
N SER A 91 1.95 -3.57 10.18
CA SER A 91 3.13 -4.30 10.71
C SER A 91 3.96 -4.86 9.55
N PHE A 92 4.53 -3.97 8.74
CA PHE A 92 5.19 -4.35 7.50
C PHE A 92 6.38 -5.30 7.71
N HIS A 93 6.37 -6.40 6.98
CA HIS A 93 7.41 -7.42 7.00
C HIS A 93 7.54 -8.06 5.61
N ILE A 94 8.77 -8.35 5.21
CA ILE A 94 9.08 -9.17 4.03
C ILE A 94 9.59 -10.50 4.56
N ILE A 95 8.92 -11.60 4.20
CA ILE A 95 9.32 -12.95 4.60
C ILE A 95 10.67 -13.29 3.95
N GLY A 96 11.68 -13.60 4.75
CA GLY A 96 13.05 -13.91 4.32
C GLY A 96 14.01 -14.01 5.48
#